data_AF-A0A1S9CKE6-F1
#
_entry.id   AF-A0A1S9CKE6-F1
#
_cell.length_a   1.000
_cell.length_b   1.000
_cell.length_c   1.000
_cell.angle_alpha   90.00
_cell.angle_beta   90.00
_cell.angle_gamma   90.00
#
_symmetry.space_group_name_H-M   'P 1'
#
loop_
_entity.id
_entity.type
_entity.pdbx_description
1 polymer ?
#
loop_
_entity_poly.entity_id
_entity_poly.type
_entity_poly.pdbx_seq_one_letter_code
_entity_poly.pdbx_strand_id
1 'polypeptide(L)'
;MDMKSNLELYKIEIENNMNRYLPRSEGNFSRLYEAMQYSLCIGGKRIRPILMKLAYEAVGGKEDIWAFTTAMEMIHTYSLIHDDLPAMDNDDLRRGKPTNHKQFDEATAILAGDGLLSYAFEIMLNDALEKRDWTRVQATHILAMDCGINGMVAGQMLDLESEGKIIPINTLDTIHLYKTGALIKASTKMGAILGKATETEINTLERYGQYIGKVFQIIDDVLDETSTTDKLGKPVHSDIRNCKNTYTLYYNIKECYKIADELTQKAVNCLDHLSGDTAVLRGLAENLVYRKS
;
A
#
# COMPACT_ATOMS: atom_id res chain seq x y z
N MET A 1 -13.04 8.64 -20.59
CA MET A 1 -12.73 9.47 -19.40
C MET A 1 -11.23 9.52 -19.24
N ASP A 2 -10.67 10.63 -18.79
CA ASP A 2 -9.23 10.72 -18.46
C ASP A 2 -8.89 9.74 -17.31
N MET A 3 -7.73 9.08 -17.36
CA MET A 3 -7.30 8.09 -16.36
C MET A 3 -7.30 8.65 -14.94
N LYS A 4 -6.88 9.91 -14.79
CA LYS A 4 -6.95 10.61 -13.50
C LYS A 4 -8.37 10.74 -12.98
N SER A 5 -9.34 10.97 -13.87
CA SER A 5 -10.75 11.03 -13.50
C SER A 5 -11.25 9.66 -13.04
N ASN A 6 -10.82 8.56 -13.67
CA ASN A 6 -11.20 7.21 -13.26
C ASN A 6 -10.63 6.86 -11.87
N LEU A 7 -9.35 7.08 -11.64
CA LEU A 7 -8.73 6.76 -10.34
C LEU A 7 -9.32 7.59 -9.19
N GLU A 8 -9.68 8.85 -9.44
CA GLU A 8 -10.36 9.67 -8.44
C GLU A 8 -11.76 9.15 -8.13
N LEU A 9 -12.50 8.61 -9.10
CA LEU A 9 -13.81 7.97 -8.86
C LEU A 9 -13.66 6.74 -7.96
N TYR A 10 -12.70 5.84 -8.23
CA TYR A 10 -12.43 4.69 -7.36
C TYR A 10 -12.03 5.14 -5.96
N LYS A 11 -11.18 6.16 -5.85
CA LYS A 11 -10.77 6.72 -4.56
C LYS A 11 -11.98 7.22 -3.76
N ILE A 12 -12.85 8.02 -4.38
CA ILE A 12 -14.08 8.53 -3.75
C ILE A 12 -14.98 7.37 -3.32
N GLU A 13 -15.16 6.36 -4.17
CA GLU A 13 -15.98 5.19 -3.84
C GLU A 13 -15.41 4.43 -2.64
N ILE A 14 -14.09 4.20 -2.62
CA ILE A 14 -13.40 3.55 -1.50
C ILE A 14 -13.57 4.39 -0.23
N GLU A 15 -13.31 5.70 -0.26
CA GLU A 15 -13.41 6.58 0.90
C GLU A 15 -14.84 6.65 1.46
N ASN A 16 -15.86 6.68 0.59
CA ASN A 16 -17.25 6.64 1.02
C ASN A 16 -17.61 5.33 1.72
N ASN A 17 -17.08 4.20 1.25
CA ASN A 17 -17.37 2.89 1.83
C ASN A 17 -16.52 2.59 3.08
N MET A 18 -15.31 3.16 3.21
CA MET A 18 -14.48 3.03 4.41
C MET A 18 -15.21 3.53 5.66
N ASN A 19 -15.99 4.60 5.54
CA ASN A 19 -16.77 5.18 6.65
C ASN A 19 -17.72 4.18 7.33
N ARG A 20 -18.13 3.11 6.63
CA ARG A 20 -19.00 2.06 7.18
C ARG A 20 -18.29 1.20 8.22
N TYR A 21 -16.96 1.17 8.17
CA TYR A 21 -16.12 0.35 9.04
C TYR A 21 -15.32 1.20 10.03
N LEU A 22 -15.56 2.51 10.13
CA LEU A 22 -14.86 3.32 11.15
C LEU A 22 -15.53 3.14 12.51
N PRO A 23 -14.77 2.86 13.59
CA PRO A 23 -15.34 2.79 14.93
C PRO A 23 -15.89 4.16 15.34
N ARG A 24 -17.00 4.23 16.07
CA ARG A 24 -17.52 5.51 16.56
C ARG A 24 -16.66 6.03 17.71
N SER A 25 -16.18 7.26 17.59
CA SER A 25 -15.35 7.92 18.62
C SER A 25 -16.19 8.40 19.81
N GLU A 26 -16.77 7.47 20.56
CA GLU A 26 -17.65 7.76 21.70
C GLU A 26 -17.27 6.94 22.95
N GLY A 27 -17.58 7.47 24.13
CA GLY A 27 -17.38 6.78 25.40
C GLY A 27 -15.92 6.62 25.83
N ASN A 28 -15.65 5.61 26.67
CA ASN A 28 -14.34 5.42 27.31
C ASN A 28 -13.19 5.12 26.35
N PHE A 29 -13.47 4.78 25.10
CA PHE A 29 -12.48 4.41 24.08
C PHE A 29 -12.30 5.47 22.99
N SER A 30 -12.93 6.66 23.14
CA SER A 30 -12.94 7.69 22.10
C SER A 30 -11.54 8.08 21.66
N ARG A 31 -10.58 8.26 22.59
CA ARG A 31 -9.20 8.63 22.26
C ARG A 31 -8.52 7.66 21.28
N LEU A 32 -8.68 6.35 21.51
CA LEU A 32 -8.11 5.34 20.60
C LEU A 32 -8.77 5.42 19.23
N TYR A 33 -10.10 5.49 19.19
CA TYR A 33 -10.84 5.53 17.93
C TYR A 33 -10.61 6.82 17.14
N GLU A 34 -10.42 7.96 17.82
CA GLU A 34 -10.04 9.23 17.21
C GLU A 34 -8.65 9.12 16.59
N ALA A 35 -7.68 8.51 17.28
CA ALA A 35 -6.33 8.32 16.77
C ALA A 35 -6.28 7.38 15.56
N MET A 36 -7.03 6.27 15.58
CA MET A 36 -7.18 5.36 14.45
C MET A 36 -7.80 6.08 13.24
N GLN A 37 -8.89 6.81 13.45
CA GLN A 37 -9.58 7.55 12.40
C GLN A 37 -8.75 8.68 11.82
N TYR A 38 -8.03 9.43 12.66
CA TYR A 38 -7.20 10.55 12.25
C TYR A 38 -6.25 10.12 11.11
N SER A 39 -5.39 9.13 11.35
CA SER A 39 -4.40 8.69 10.36
C SER A 39 -5.04 8.05 9.13
N LEU A 40 -6.17 7.37 9.29
CA LEU A 40 -6.89 6.74 8.18
C LEU A 40 -7.57 7.79 7.27
N CYS A 41 -8.06 8.89 7.84
CA CYS A 41 -8.88 9.90 7.17
C CYS A 41 -8.12 11.16 6.69
N ILE A 42 -6.86 11.40 7.08
CA ILE A 42 -6.04 12.57 6.65
C ILE A 42 -5.64 12.55 5.15
N GLY A 43 -6.39 11.83 4.31
CA GLY A 43 -6.17 11.72 2.87
C GLY A 43 -5.28 10.54 2.49
N GLY A 44 -4.77 10.53 1.26
CA GLY A 44 -3.96 9.45 0.71
C GLY A 44 -4.36 9.12 -0.72
N LYS A 45 -3.47 8.48 -1.47
CA LYS A 45 -3.72 8.10 -2.87
C LYS A 45 -4.60 6.85 -3.01
N ARG A 46 -4.76 6.08 -1.91
CA ARG A 46 -5.52 4.81 -1.84
C ARG A 46 -5.14 3.78 -2.90
N ILE A 47 -3.87 3.77 -3.33
CA ILE A 47 -3.38 2.92 -4.43
C ILE A 47 -3.63 1.42 -4.16
N ARG A 48 -3.39 0.95 -2.93
CA ARG A 48 -3.56 -0.47 -2.55
C ARG A 48 -5.04 -0.91 -2.64
N PRO A 49 -5.99 -0.22 -1.99
CA PRO A 49 -7.42 -0.44 -2.20
C PRO A 49 -7.88 -0.39 -3.66
N ILE A 50 -7.40 0.61 -4.44
CA ILE A 50 -7.74 0.76 -5.86
C ILE A 50 -7.23 -0.44 -6.65
N LEU A 51 -5.98 -0.86 -6.46
CA LEU A 51 -5.41 -2.03 -7.11
C LEU A 51 -6.20 -3.31 -6.82
N MET A 52 -6.65 -3.49 -5.58
CA MET A 52 -7.50 -4.62 -5.21
C MET A 52 -8.84 -4.59 -5.94
N LYS A 53 -9.51 -3.43 -5.96
CA LYS A 53 -10.80 -3.27 -6.66
C LYS A 53 -10.68 -3.49 -8.16
N LEU A 54 -9.64 -2.95 -8.78
CA LEU A 54 -9.39 -3.12 -10.21
C LEU A 54 -9.05 -4.57 -10.57
N ALA A 55 -8.22 -5.25 -9.76
CA ALA A 55 -7.91 -6.66 -9.96
C ALA A 55 -9.16 -7.55 -9.80
N TYR A 56 -10.04 -7.22 -8.84
CA TYR A 56 -11.33 -7.87 -8.63
C TYR A 56 -12.26 -7.73 -9.83
N GLU A 57 -12.36 -6.54 -10.40
CA GLU A 57 -13.20 -6.28 -11.58
C GLU A 57 -12.63 -6.91 -12.85
N ALA A 58 -11.30 -6.91 -13.01
CA ALA A 58 -10.62 -7.47 -14.19
C ALA A 58 -10.85 -8.98 -14.36
N VAL A 59 -11.25 -9.69 -13.30
CA VAL A 59 -11.61 -11.12 -13.32
C VAL A 59 -13.11 -11.36 -13.23
N GLY A 60 -13.93 -10.30 -13.36
CA GLY A 60 -15.39 -10.40 -13.42
C GLY A 60 -16.13 -10.31 -12.09
N GLY A 61 -15.47 -9.86 -11.02
CA GLY A 61 -16.10 -9.60 -9.73
C GLY A 61 -17.19 -8.52 -9.80
N LYS A 62 -18.31 -8.74 -9.10
CA LYS A 62 -19.52 -7.87 -9.12
C LYS A 62 -20.10 -7.52 -7.76
N GLU A 63 -19.72 -8.25 -6.72
CA GLU A 63 -20.15 -8.02 -5.35
C GLU A 63 -19.32 -6.93 -4.67
N ASP A 64 -19.77 -6.53 -3.49
CA ASP A 64 -19.02 -5.64 -2.63
C ASP A 64 -17.86 -6.36 -1.92
N ILE A 65 -16.71 -5.71 -1.94
CA ILE A 65 -15.49 -6.15 -1.24
C ILE A 65 -14.96 -5.06 -0.29
N TRP A 66 -15.86 -4.18 0.17
CA TRP A 66 -15.49 -2.98 0.91
C TRP A 66 -14.77 -3.27 2.24
N ALA A 67 -15.11 -4.38 2.89
CA ALA A 67 -14.38 -4.84 4.09
C ALA A 67 -12.90 -5.07 3.77
N PHE A 68 -12.59 -5.69 2.62
CA PHE A 68 -11.22 -6.00 2.19
C PHE A 68 -10.45 -4.77 1.73
N THR A 69 -11.07 -3.89 0.93
CA THR A 69 -10.41 -2.64 0.51
C THR A 69 -10.14 -1.72 1.70
N THR A 70 -11.06 -1.68 2.67
CA THR A 70 -10.87 -0.91 3.91
C THR A 70 -9.80 -1.52 4.80
N ALA A 71 -9.83 -2.84 5.00
CA ALA A 71 -8.82 -3.57 5.78
C ALA A 71 -7.40 -3.38 5.21
N MET A 72 -7.25 -3.42 3.89
CA MET A 72 -5.96 -3.14 3.24
C MET A 72 -5.45 -1.73 3.56
N GLU A 73 -6.32 -0.72 3.55
CA GLU A 73 -5.93 0.64 3.90
C GLU A 73 -5.67 0.80 5.40
N MET A 74 -6.37 0.08 6.27
CA MET A 74 -6.07 0.00 7.71
C MET A 74 -4.68 -0.60 7.94
N ILE A 75 -4.35 -1.70 7.24
CA ILE A 75 -3.03 -2.34 7.27
C ILE A 75 -1.92 -1.37 6.82
N HIS A 76 -2.14 -0.69 5.70
CA HIS A 76 -1.20 0.32 5.24
C HIS A 76 -1.08 1.50 6.22
N THR A 77 -2.20 1.93 6.81
CA THR A 77 -2.21 3.09 7.71
C THR A 77 -1.51 2.77 9.03
N TYR A 78 -1.71 1.58 9.62
CA TYR A 78 -0.96 1.22 10.83
C TYR A 78 0.54 1.24 10.56
N SER A 79 0.96 0.72 9.39
CA SER A 79 2.38 0.62 9.08
C SER A 79 3.01 2.01 9.10
N LEU A 80 2.33 3.01 8.54
CA LEU A 80 2.77 4.41 8.57
C LEU A 80 2.76 5.00 9.99
N ILE A 81 1.73 4.73 10.79
CA ILE A 81 1.68 5.22 12.18
C ILE A 81 2.90 4.76 12.97
N HIS A 82 3.27 3.48 12.83
CA HIS A 82 4.42 2.90 13.51
C HIS A 82 5.75 3.35 12.91
N ASP A 83 5.86 3.43 11.57
CA ASP A 83 7.06 3.95 10.87
C ASP A 83 7.39 5.38 11.31
N ASP A 84 6.37 6.18 11.63
CA ASP A 84 6.52 7.58 12.05
C ASP A 84 7.00 7.75 13.51
N LEU A 85 7.08 6.69 14.32
CA LEU A 85 7.44 6.80 15.73
C LEU A 85 8.90 7.24 15.94
N PRO A 86 9.23 7.84 17.11
CA PRO A 86 10.61 8.27 17.40
C PRO A 86 11.67 7.17 17.35
N ALA A 87 11.28 5.92 17.58
CA ALA A 87 12.18 4.76 17.51
C ALA A 87 12.36 4.20 16.08
N MET A 88 11.69 4.78 15.10
CA MET A 88 11.66 4.38 13.68
C MET A 88 12.13 5.59 12.84
N ASP A 89 11.35 6.09 11.89
CA ASP A 89 11.75 7.22 11.03
C ASP A 89 11.69 8.58 11.76
N ASN A 90 11.03 8.65 12.93
CA ASN A 90 10.88 9.87 13.75
C ASN A 90 10.35 11.08 12.96
N ASP A 91 9.39 10.85 12.07
CA ASP A 91 8.81 11.89 11.23
C ASP A 91 7.75 12.70 11.99
N ASP A 92 7.81 14.02 11.85
CA ASP A 92 6.85 14.94 12.49
C ASP A 92 5.60 15.19 11.62
N LEU A 93 5.70 14.95 10.30
CA LEU A 93 4.64 15.23 9.33
C LEU A 93 4.38 14.05 8.38
N ARG A 94 3.10 13.79 8.11
CA ARG A 94 2.60 12.80 7.14
C ARG A 94 1.41 13.38 6.39
N ARG A 95 1.43 13.34 5.06
CA ARG A 95 0.37 13.90 4.20
C ARG A 95 0.06 15.38 4.52
N GLY A 96 1.11 16.15 4.87
CA GLY A 96 0.98 17.57 5.23
C GLY A 96 0.29 17.84 6.58
N LYS A 97 0.13 16.83 7.44
CA LYS A 97 -0.46 16.93 8.78
C LYS A 97 0.50 16.35 9.84
N PRO A 98 0.38 16.73 11.13
CA PRO A 98 1.16 16.10 12.19
C PRO A 98 1.02 14.58 12.18
N THR A 99 2.11 13.86 12.40
CA THR A 99 2.06 12.40 12.59
C THR A 99 1.25 12.04 13.83
N ASN A 100 0.80 10.78 13.91
CA ASN A 100 -0.12 10.37 14.98
C ASN A 100 0.47 10.63 16.37
N HIS A 101 1.75 10.29 16.57
CA HIS A 101 2.43 10.49 17.85
C HIS A 101 2.61 11.97 18.22
N LYS A 102 2.64 12.87 17.23
CA LYS A 102 2.66 14.34 17.45
C LYS A 102 1.28 14.90 17.76
N GLN A 103 0.24 14.38 17.12
CA GLN A 103 -1.13 14.83 17.34
C GLN A 103 -1.70 14.35 18.69
N PHE A 104 -1.30 13.15 19.12
CA PHE A 104 -1.77 12.53 20.36
C PHE A 104 -0.60 12.36 21.34
N ASP A 105 0.02 11.18 21.35
CA ASP A 105 1.25 10.81 22.07
C ASP A 105 1.74 9.45 21.54
N GLU A 106 2.94 9.03 21.92
CA GLU A 106 3.54 7.77 21.46
C GLU A 106 2.70 6.53 21.84
N ALA A 107 2.19 6.48 23.08
CA ALA A 107 1.40 5.34 23.55
C ALA A 107 0.09 5.20 22.75
N THR A 108 -0.58 6.32 22.49
CA THR A 108 -1.79 6.38 21.67
C THR A 108 -1.50 5.99 20.23
N ALA A 109 -0.37 6.42 19.66
CA ALA A 109 0.01 6.06 18.30
C ALA A 109 0.32 4.56 18.17
N ILE A 110 1.06 3.98 19.12
CA ILE A 110 1.32 2.53 19.17
C ILE A 110 0.00 1.76 19.18
N LEU A 111 -0.90 2.09 20.12
CA LEU A 111 -2.19 1.42 20.28
C LEU A 111 -3.13 1.65 19.09
N ALA A 112 -3.09 2.82 18.44
CA ALA A 112 -3.87 3.09 17.23
C ALA A 112 -3.38 2.20 16.07
N GLY A 113 -2.07 2.01 15.93
CA GLY A 113 -1.52 1.06 14.96
C GLY A 113 -1.93 -0.39 15.26
N ASP A 114 -1.77 -0.85 16.50
CA ASP A 114 -2.16 -2.20 16.93
C ASP A 114 -3.66 -2.45 16.74
N GLY A 115 -4.47 -1.42 17.02
CA GLY A 115 -5.92 -1.41 16.82
C GLY A 115 -6.29 -1.54 15.35
N LEU A 116 -5.69 -0.74 14.46
CA LEU A 116 -5.93 -0.83 13.02
C LEU A 116 -5.50 -2.19 12.45
N LEU A 117 -4.34 -2.72 12.88
CA LEU A 117 -3.87 -4.04 12.48
C LEU A 117 -4.88 -5.13 12.84
N SER A 118 -5.31 -5.18 14.11
CA SER A 118 -6.22 -6.21 14.60
C SER A 118 -7.61 -6.08 13.99
N TYR A 119 -8.11 -4.85 13.90
CA TYR A 119 -9.45 -4.57 13.40
C TYR A 119 -9.58 -4.81 11.89
N ALA A 120 -8.51 -4.62 11.12
CA ALA A 120 -8.50 -5.01 9.70
C ALA A 120 -8.84 -6.49 9.51
N PHE A 121 -8.26 -7.38 10.32
CA PHE A 121 -8.58 -8.81 10.27
C PHE A 121 -9.98 -9.12 10.78
N GLU A 122 -10.43 -8.43 11.83
CA GLU A 122 -11.79 -8.58 12.35
C GLU A 122 -12.84 -8.29 11.28
N ILE A 123 -12.73 -7.16 10.56
CA ILE A 123 -13.74 -6.79 9.55
C ILE A 123 -13.73 -7.73 8.35
N MET A 124 -12.57 -8.24 7.93
CA MET A 124 -12.49 -9.22 6.83
C MET A 124 -13.10 -10.57 7.24
N LEU A 125 -12.81 -11.02 8.47
CA LEU A 125 -13.34 -12.30 8.96
C LEU A 125 -14.84 -12.24 9.24
N ASN A 126 -15.35 -11.13 9.77
CA ASN A 126 -16.79 -10.92 9.95
C ASN A 126 -17.53 -11.02 8.61
N ASP A 127 -17.02 -10.33 7.59
CA ASP A 127 -17.58 -10.37 6.24
C ASP A 127 -17.45 -11.78 5.60
N ALA A 128 -16.34 -12.50 5.82
CA ALA A 128 -16.19 -13.89 5.39
C ALA A 128 -17.21 -14.84 6.07
N LEU A 129 -17.44 -14.67 7.37
CA LEU A 129 -18.40 -15.45 8.16
C LEU A 129 -19.84 -15.18 7.73
N GLU A 130 -20.19 -13.91 7.50
CA GLU A 130 -21.52 -13.50 7.06
C GLU A 130 -21.84 -14.06 5.68
N LYS A 131 -20.93 -13.89 4.72
CA LYS A 131 -21.10 -14.35 3.33
C LYS A 131 -20.88 -15.86 3.17
N ARG A 132 -20.27 -16.51 4.15
CA ARG A 132 -19.88 -17.94 4.14
C ARG A 132 -19.05 -18.30 2.90
N ASP A 133 -18.12 -17.44 2.52
CA ASP A 133 -17.31 -17.59 1.31
C ASP A 133 -15.85 -17.89 1.66
N TRP A 134 -15.36 -19.05 1.21
CA TRP A 134 -13.98 -19.49 1.45
C TRP A 134 -12.94 -18.57 0.78
N THR A 135 -13.28 -17.93 -0.33
CA THR A 135 -12.37 -16.99 -1.01
C THR A 135 -12.03 -15.78 -0.15
N ARG A 136 -12.98 -15.34 0.70
CA ARG A 136 -12.78 -14.25 1.67
C ARG A 136 -11.83 -14.66 2.79
N VAL A 137 -11.92 -15.90 3.26
CA VAL A 137 -10.94 -16.48 4.20
C VAL A 137 -9.56 -16.58 3.56
N GLN A 138 -9.47 -17.06 2.32
CA GLN A 138 -8.21 -17.17 1.58
C GLN A 138 -7.56 -15.80 1.38
N ALA A 139 -8.31 -14.78 0.97
CA ALA A 139 -7.80 -13.42 0.82
C ALA A 139 -7.30 -12.84 2.15
N THR A 140 -8.02 -13.11 3.25
CA THR A 140 -7.59 -12.73 4.61
C THR A 140 -6.24 -13.37 4.97
N HIS A 141 -6.06 -14.65 4.65
CA HIS A 141 -4.82 -15.37 4.88
C HIS A 141 -3.64 -14.79 4.08
N ILE A 142 -3.86 -14.42 2.81
CA ILE A 142 -2.85 -13.74 2.00
C ILE A 142 -2.37 -12.45 2.68
N LEU A 143 -3.30 -11.61 3.16
CA LEU A 143 -2.92 -10.37 3.84
C LEU A 143 -2.15 -10.65 5.14
N ALA A 144 -2.57 -11.64 5.93
CA ALA A 144 -1.88 -12.03 7.17
C ALA A 144 -0.42 -12.44 6.93
N MET A 145 -0.16 -13.16 5.84
CA MET A 145 1.21 -13.52 5.46
C MET A 145 2.01 -12.30 4.99
N ASP A 146 1.45 -11.53 4.05
CA ASP A 146 2.18 -10.46 3.36
C ASP A 146 2.35 -9.19 4.22
N CYS A 147 1.53 -8.97 5.25
CA CYS A 147 1.76 -7.90 6.22
C CYS A 147 2.63 -8.34 7.41
N GLY A 148 2.89 -9.64 7.57
CA GLY A 148 3.50 -10.21 8.76
C GLY A 148 5.00 -10.50 8.66
N ILE A 149 5.43 -11.53 9.40
CA ILE A 149 6.84 -11.91 9.62
C ILE A 149 7.58 -12.40 8.37
N ASN A 150 6.88 -12.68 7.27
CA ASN A 150 7.46 -13.06 5.98
C ASN A 150 7.10 -12.04 4.88
N GLY A 151 6.72 -10.82 5.28
CA GLY A 151 6.28 -9.76 4.39
C GLY A 151 6.72 -8.40 4.91
N MET A 152 5.77 -7.45 4.99
CA MET A 152 6.05 -6.06 5.32
C MET A 152 6.89 -5.87 6.58
N VAL A 153 6.59 -6.57 7.69
CA VAL A 153 7.33 -6.43 8.94
C VAL A 153 8.79 -6.90 8.80
N ALA A 154 9.03 -8.00 8.08
CA ALA A 154 10.39 -8.45 7.79
C ALA A 154 11.16 -7.44 6.92
N GLY A 155 10.49 -6.88 5.92
CA GLY A 155 11.07 -5.81 5.09
C GLY A 155 11.39 -4.56 5.89
N GLN A 156 10.53 -4.17 6.83
CA GLN A 156 10.77 -3.05 7.74
C GLN A 156 11.98 -3.30 8.64
N MET A 157 12.11 -4.49 9.22
CA MET A 157 13.27 -4.83 10.05
C MET A 157 14.57 -4.74 9.23
N LEU A 158 14.56 -5.30 8.01
CA LEU A 158 15.74 -5.26 7.14
C LEU A 158 16.09 -3.83 6.70
N ASP A 159 15.09 -2.95 6.51
CA ASP A 159 15.29 -1.52 6.24
C ASP A 159 16.06 -0.86 7.39
N LEU A 160 15.56 -1.01 8.63
CA LEU A 160 16.19 -0.47 9.84
C LEU A 160 17.60 -1.01 10.07
N GLU A 161 17.82 -2.32 9.85
CA GLU A 161 19.15 -2.91 9.98
C GLU A 161 20.14 -2.38 8.92
N SER A 162 19.64 -1.84 7.82
CA SER A 162 20.43 -1.33 6.71
C SER A 162 20.74 0.16 6.81
N GLU A 163 20.10 0.89 7.73
CA GLU A 163 20.35 2.32 7.96
C GLU A 163 21.81 2.58 8.35
N GLY A 164 22.40 3.62 7.75
CA GLY A 164 23.79 3.99 7.99
C GLY A 164 24.84 3.02 7.41
N LYS A 165 24.42 2.00 6.64
CA LYS A 165 25.30 1.04 5.97
C LYS A 165 25.15 1.17 4.45
N ILE A 166 26.22 0.90 3.71
CA ILE A 166 26.11 0.68 2.25
C ILE A 166 25.82 -0.80 2.03
N ILE A 167 24.64 -1.11 1.50
CA ILE A 167 24.24 -2.49 1.21
C ILE A 167 24.46 -2.82 -0.28
N PRO A 168 24.49 -4.09 -0.70
CA PRO A 168 24.44 -4.41 -2.12
C PRO A 168 23.00 -4.28 -2.67
N ILE A 169 22.87 -3.97 -3.95
CA ILE A 169 21.57 -3.73 -4.63
C ILE A 169 20.56 -4.87 -4.45
N ASN A 170 21.02 -6.12 -4.34
CA ASN A 170 20.15 -7.27 -4.10
C ASN A 170 19.44 -7.22 -2.72
N THR A 171 20.08 -6.60 -1.73
CA THR A 171 19.54 -6.42 -0.38
C THR A 171 18.52 -5.30 -0.42
N LEU A 172 18.81 -4.20 -1.12
CA LEU A 172 17.84 -3.13 -1.36
C LEU A 172 16.60 -3.65 -2.09
N ASP A 173 16.78 -4.46 -3.13
CA ASP A 173 15.69 -5.13 -3.83
C ASP A 173 14.83 -6.00 -2.90
N THR A 174 15.47 -6.66 -1.92
CA THR A 174 14.78 -7.47 -0.92
C THR A 174 13.98 -6.58 0.04
N ILE A 175 14.56 -5.48 0.55
CA ILE A 175 13.85 -4.51 1.38
C ILE A 175 12.60 -4.02 0.67
N HIS A 176 12.73 -3.55 -0.56
CA HIS A 176 11.60 -3.01 -1.33
C HIS A 176 10.54 -4.05 -1.65
N LEU A 177 10.95 -5.28 -1.99
CA LEU A 177 10.02 -6.38 -2.25
C LEU A 177 9.16 -6.69 -1.03
N TYR A 178 9.74 -6.65 0.18
CA TYR A 178 9.04 -7.02 1.41
C TYR A 178 8.32 -5.81 2.03
N LYS A 179 9.00 -4.68 2.27
CA LYS A 179 8.44 -3.49 2.95
C LYS A 179 7.29 -2.87 2.16
N THR A 180 7.46 -2.70 0.85
CA THR A 180 6.46 -2.00 0.01
C THR A 180 5.74 -2.96 -0.93
N GLY A 181 6.50 -3.82 -1.62
CA GLY A 181 6.00 -4.71 -2.66
C GLY A 181 5.01 -5.75 -2.15
N ALA A 182 5.19 -6.27 -0.93
CA ALA A 182 4.36 -7.33 -0.39
C ALA A 182 2.87 -6.93 -0.33
N LEU A 183 2.54 -5.73 0.17
CA LEU A 183 1.15 -5.26 0.23
C LEU A 183 0.57 -4.89 -1.13
N ILE A 184 1.39 -4.40 -2.07
CA ILE A 184 0.94 -4.09 -3.44
C ILE A 184 0.58 -5.39 -4.17
N LYS A 185 1.46 -6.39 -4.08
CA LYS A 185 1.22 -7.76 -4.57
C LYS A 185 -0.01 -8.39 -3.90
N ALA A 186 -0.12 -8.28 -2.58
CA ALA A 186 -1.27 -8.79 -1.84
C ALA A 186 -2.58 -8.16 -2.35
N SER A 187 -2.59 -6.85 -2.60
CA SER A 187 -3.77 -6.14 -3.09
C SER A 187 -4.31 -6.75 -4.39
N THR A 188 -3.45 -6.95 -5.39
CA THR A 188 -3.88 -7.49 -6.69
C THR A 188 -4.25 -8.97 -6.61
N LYS A 189 -3.49 -9.77 -5.83
CA LYS A 189 -3.76 -11.20 -5.60
C LYS A 189 -5.07 -11.42 -4.86
N MET A 190 -5.34 -10.65 -3.81
CA MET A 190 -6.59 -10.70 -3.06
C MET A 190 -7.78 -10.31 -3.94
N GLY A 191 -7.65 -9.28 -4.77
CA GLY A 191 -8.69 -8.91 -5.73
C GLY A 191 -9.06 -10.07 -6.66
N ALA A 192 -8.04 -10.75 -7.22
CA ALA A 192 -8.24 -11.93 -8.05
C ALA A 192 -8.99 -13.07 -7.32
N ILE A 193 -8.56 -13.38 -6.09
CA ILE A 193 -9.15 -14.44 -5.26
C ILE A 193 -10.62 -14.12 -4.93
N LEU A 194 -10.90 -12.90 -4.48
CA LEU A 194 -12.26 -12.45 -4.17
C LEU A 194 -13.17 -12.48 -5.41
N GLY A 195 -12.59 -12.21 -6.59
CA GLY A 195 -13.28 -12.30 -7.88
C GLY A 195 -13.48 -13.73 -8.39
N LYS A 196 -13.06 -14.75 -7.63
CA LYS A 196 -13.14 -16.18 -7.98
C LYS A 196 -12.39 -16.52 -9.26
N ALA A 197 -11.28 -15.83 -9.48
CA ALA A 197 -10.40 -16.04 -10.63
C ALA A 197 -9.81 -17.46 -10.64
N THR A 198 -9.42 -17.91 -11.83
CA THR A 198 -8.65 -19.14 -11.98
C THR A 198 -7.24 -19.00 -11.39
N GLU A 199 -6.59 -20.10 -11.07
CA GLU A 199 -5.22 -20.11 -10.55
C GLU A 199 -4.24 -19.39 -11.51
N THR A 200 -4.44 -19.51 -12.82
CA THR A 200 -3.64 -18.80 -13.83
C THR A 200 -3.82 -17.28 -13.76
N GLU A 201 -5.05 -16.81 -13.57
CA GLU A 201 -5.36 -15.39 -13.44
C GLU A 201 -4.84 -14.83 -12.11
N ILE A 202 -4.96 -15.58 -11.01
CA ILE A 202 -4.40 -15.23 -9.70
C ILE A 202 -2.87 -15.03 -9.81
N ASN A 203 -2.16 -16.00 -10.39
CA ASN A 203 -0.70 -15.92 -10.60
C ASN A 203 -0.32 -14.78 -11.56
N THR A 204 -1.19 -14.43 -12.49
CA THR A 204 -0.98 -13.31 -13.41
C THR A 204 -1.10 -11.97 -12.70
N LEU A 205 -2.14 -11.78 -11.87
CA LEU A 205 -2.33 -10.56 -11.09
C LEU A 205 -1.33 -10.42 -9.93
N GLU A 206 -0.85 -11.54 -9.39
CA GLU A 206 0.26 -11.55 -8.43
C GLU A 206 1.56 -11.02 -9.08
N ARG A 207 1.94 -11.53 -10.26
CA ARG A 207 3.12 -11.06 -11.01
C ARG A 207 2.99 -9.59 -11.41
N TYR A 208 1.80 -9.18 -11.87
CA TYR A 208 1.52 -7.77 -12.12
C TYR A 208 1.79 -6.92 -10.87
N GLY A 209 1.25 -7.30 -9.71
CA GLY A 209 1.47 -6.59 -8.45
C GLY A 209 2.94 -6.54 -8.01
N GLN A 210 3.71 -7.61 -8.24
CA GLN A 210 5.16 -7.63 -7.98
C GLN A 210 5.91 -6.58 -8.82
N TYR A 211 5.63 -6.51 -10.12
CA TYR A 211 6.27 -5.52 -10.99
C TYR A 211 5.86 -4.10 -10.63
N ILE A 212 4.58 -3.85 -10.39
CA ILE A 212 4.07 -2.54 -9.97
C ILE A 212 4.67 -2.11 -8.62
N GLY A 213 4.80 -3.04 -7.67
CA GLY A 213 5.43 -2.75 -6.38
C GLY A 213 6.87 -2.27 -6.52
N LYS A 214 7.64 -2.91 -7.42
CA LYS A 214 9.01 -2.50 -7.71
C LYS A 214 9.08 -1.14 -8.42
N VAL A 215 8.23 -0.91 -9.42
CA VAL A 215 8.13 0.40 -10.09
C VAL A 215 7.78 1.50 -9.11
N PHE A 216 6.80 1.26 -8.23
CA PHE A 216 6.35 2.25 -7.24
C PHE A 216 7.53 2.78 -6.42
N GLN A 217 8.38 1.87 -5.96
CA GLN A 217 9.49 2.20 -5.08
C GLN A 217 10.65 2.88 -5.81
N ILE A 218 11.03 2.40 -7.00
CA ILE A 218 12.05 3.09 -7.83
C ILE A 218 11.64 4.55 -8.07
N ILE A 219 10.36 4.79 -8.33
CA ILE A 219 9.85 6.14 -8.57
C ILE A 219 9.74 6.95 -7.27
N ASP A 220 9.39 6.34 -6.13
CA ASP A 220 9.41 7.03 -4.82
C ASP A 220 10.84 7.50 -4.50
N ASP A 221 11.86 6.66 -4.70
CA ASP A 221 13.27 7.00 -4.48
C ASP A 221 13.72 8.17 -5.38
N VAL A 222 13.36 8.13 -6.68
CA VAL A 222 13.66 9.23 -7.61
C VAL A 222 12.94 10.52 -7.20
N LEU A 223 11.69 10.43 -6.73
CA LEU A 223 10.94 11.61 -6.29
C LEU A 223 11.47 12.19 -4.97
N ASP A 224 11.96 11.37 -4.04
CA ASP A 224 12.58 11.85 -2.78
C ASP A 224 13.83 12.70 -3.06
N GLU A 225 14.59 12.37 -4.10
CA GLU A 225 15.76 13.12 -4.53
C GLU A 225 15.42 14.38 -5.37
N THR A 226 14.37 14.32 -6.21
CA THR A 226 14.12 15.35 -7.23
C THR A 226 12.95 16.29 -6.94
N SER A 227 12.08 15.97 -5.99
CA SER A 227 10.85 16.71 -5.73
C SER A 227 11.00 17.78 -4.64
N THR A 228 9.88 18.38 -4.23
CA THR A 228 9.78 19.40 -3.17
C THR A 228 8.85 18.92 -2.06
N THR A 229 9.07 19.34 -0.80
CA THR A 229 8.24 18.96 0.37
C THR A 229 6.74 19.16 0.11
N ASP A 230 6.36 20.29 -0.50
CA ASP A 230 4.96 20.62 -0.81
C ASP A 230 4.28 19.63 -1.76
N LYS A 231 5.04 18.94 -2.62
CA LYS A 231 4.51 17.98 -3.59
C LYS A 231 4.44 16.55 -3.04
N LEU A 232 5.38 16.19 -2.16
CA LEU A 232 5.44 14.85 -1.55
C LEU A 232 4.58 14.73 -0.29
N GLY A 233 4.31 15.83 0.41
CA GLY A 233 3.57 15.82 1.67
C GLY A 233 4.31 15.20 2.86
N LYS A 234 5.61 14.90 2.68
CA LYS A 234 6.63 14.54 3.68
C LYS A 234 7.91 15.36 3.40
N PRO A 235 8.83 15.53 4.35
CA PRO A 235 10.09 16.23 4.08
C PRO A 235 10.88 15.55 2.95
N VAL A 236 11.34 16.32 1.95
CA VAL A 236 12.30 15.83 0.94
C VAL A 236 13.64 15.48 1.59
N HIS A 237 14.39 14.57 0.96
CA HIS A 237 15.67 14.09 1.48
C HIS A 237 15.54 13.41 2.85
N SER A 238 14.34 12.91 3.17
CA SER A 238 14.08 12.03 4.31
C SER A 238 15.10 10.90 4.33
N ASP A 239 15.29 10.27 3.17
CA ASP A 239 16.11 9.08 3.04
C ASP A 239 17.59 9.41 3.24
N ILE A 240 18.03 10.59 2.82
CA ILE A 240 19.39 11.10 3.07
C ILE A 240 19.60 11.35 4.57
N ARG A 241 18.65 11.99 5.25
CA ARG A 241 18.74 12.27 6.70
C ARG A 241 18.83 10.98 7.50
N ASN A 242 18.07 9.97 7.11
CA ASN A 242 18.03 8.66 7.77
C ASN A 242 19.13 7.71 7.25
N CYS A 243 20.01 8.19 6.36
CA CYS A 243 21.08 7.38 5.75
C CYS A 243 20.56 6.05 5.16
N LYS A 244 19.38 6.11 4.53
CA LYS A 244 18.74 4.98 3.85
C LYS A 244 19.40 4.73 2.50
N ASN A 245 19.38 3.46 2.08
CA ASN A 245 19.82 3.08 0.75
C ASN A 245 18.66 3.27 -0.22
N THR A 246 18.89 4.00 -1.30
CA THR A 246 17.90 4.20 -2.37
C THR A 246 18.47 3.74 -3.70
N TYR A 247 17.60 3.53 -4.69
CA TYR A 247 17.99 3.20 -6.05
C TYR A 247 18.97 4.19 -6.66
N THR A 248 18.86 5.46 -6.30
CA THR A 248 19.69 6.54 -6.84
C THR A 248 21.14 6.50 -6.35
N LEU A 249 21.46 5.69 -5.33
CA LEU A 249 22.84 5.38 -4.95
C LEU A 249 23.55 4.45 -5.94
N TYR A 250 22.80 3.60 -6.66
CA TYR A 250 23.35 2.57 -7.54
C TYR A 250 23.19 2.90 -9.02
N TYR A 251 22.19 3.71 -9.35
CA TYR A 251 21.81 4.05 -10.70
C TYR A 251 21.58 5.55 -10.81
N ASN A 252 21.92 6.14 -11.96
CA ASN A 252 21.51 7.51 -12.21
C ASN A 252 20.01 7.59 -12.50
N ILE A 253 19.42 8.79 -12.38
CA ILE A 253 17.98 9.02 -12.57
C ILE A 253 17.47 8.45 -13.91
N LYS A 254 18.24 8.59 -15.00
CA LYS A 254 17.85 8.09 -16.32
C LYS A 254 17.80 6.55 -16.35
N GLU A 255 18.73 5.89 -15.67
CA GLU A 255 18.73 4.43 -15.51
C GLU A 255 17.55 3.97 -14.64
N CYS A 256 17.23 4.67 -13.55
CA CYS A 256 16.05 4.39 -12.73
C CYS A 256 14.76 4.41 -13.56
N TYR A 257 14.56 5.46 -14.38
CA TYR A 257 13.40 5.53 -15.28
C TYR A 257 13.40 4.40 -16.32
N LYS A 258 14.55 4.05 -16.89
CA LYS A 258 14.65 2.93 -17.83
C LYS A 258 14.23 1.61 -17.18
N ILE A 259 14.71 1.32 -15.96
CA ILE A 259 14.33 0.12 -15.22
C ILE A 259 12.83 0.13 -14.91
N ALA A 260 12.28 1.28 -14.49
CA ALA A 260 10.86 1.45 -14.22
C ALA A 260 9.99 1.22 -15.47
N ASP A 261 10.38 1.73 -16.64
CA ASP A 261 9.69 1.49 -17.91
C ASP A 261 9.72 -0.01 -18.30
N GLU A 262 10.88 -0.68 -18.17
CA GLU A 262 11.01 -2.11 -18.47
C GLU A 262 10.12 -2.97 -17.58
N LEU A 263 10.05 -2.66 -16.28
CA LEU A 263 9.17 -3.33 -15.33
C LEU A 263 7.69 -3.03 -15.60
N THR A 264 7.38 -1.79 -15.97
CA THR A 264 6.02 -1.39 -16.37
C THR A 264 5.55 -2.17 -17.58
N GLN A 265 6.40 -2.34 -18.61
CA GLN A 265 6.04 -3.16 -19.76
C GLN A 265 5.80 -4.63 -19.37
N LYS A 266 6.60 -5.20 -18.47
CA LYS A 266 6.37 -6.55 -17.94
C LYS A 266 5.04 -6.66 -17.19
N ALA A 267 4.69 -5.65 -16.38
CA ALA A 267 3.40 -5.60 -15.70
C ALA A 267 2.26 -5.56 -16.72
N VAL A 268 2.33 -4.65 -17.69
CA VAL A 268 1.33 -4.46 -18.72
C VAL A 268 1.13 -5.73 -19.57
N ASN A 269 2.21 -6.42 -19.94
CA ASN A 269 2.13 -7.69 -20.69
C ASN A 269 1.44 -8.80 -19.89
N CYS A 270 1.48 -8.78 -18.54
CA CYS A 270 0.74 -9.75 -17.74
C CYS A 270 -0.77 -9.62 -17.99
N LEU A 271 -1.26 -8.39 -18.19
CA LEU A 271 -2.69 -8.09 -18.35
C LEU A 271 -3.27 -8.61 -19.68
N ASP A 272 -2.44 -8.85 -20.70
CA ASP A 272 -2.86 -9.39 -22.00
C ASP A 272 -3.42 -10.82 -21.88
N HIS A 273 -3.16 -11.51 -20.76
CA HIS A 273 -3.63 -12.85 -20.48
C HIS A 273 -4.96 -12.90 -19.72
N LEU A 274 -5.53 -11.74 -19.36
CA LEU A 274 -6.82 -11.65 -18.69
C LEU A 274 -7.94 -11.40 -19.70
N SER A 275 -9.10 -12.02 -19.46
CA SER A 275 -10.25 -11.89 -20.36
C SER A 275 -11.14 -10.67 -20.07
N GLY A 276 -11.05 -10.08 -18.88
CA GLY A 276 -11.82 -8.90 -18.50
C GLY A 276 -11.17 -7.58 -18.91
N ASP A 277 -11.83 -6.47 -18.58
CA ASP A 277 -11.32 -5.13 -18.87
C ASP A 277 -10.13 -4.79 -17.95
N THR A 278 -8.97 -4.60 -18.56
CA THR A 278 -7.71 -4.25 -17.87
C THR A 278 -7.24 -2.84 -18.20
N ALA A 279 -8.03 -2.02 -18.90
CA ALA A 279 -7.61 -0.70 -19.38
C ALA A 279 -7.17 0.22 -18.22
N VAL A 280 -7.88 0.18 -17.09
CA VAL A 280 -7.53 1.00 -15.92
C VAL A 280 -6.28 0.48 -15.21
N LEU A 281 -6.09 -0.84 -15.10
CA LEU A 281 -4.85 -1.43 -14.56
C LEU A 281 -3.63 -1.08 -15.43
N ARG A 282 -3.78 -1.12 -16.76
CA ARG A 282 -2.73 -0.72 -17.69
C ARG A 282 -2.38 0.75 -17.53
N GLY A 283 -3.38 1.62 -17.53
CA GLY A 283 -3.16 3.04 -17.36
C GLY A 283 -2.58 3.41 -15.99
N LEU A 284 -2.96 2.71 -14.92
CA LEU A 284 -2.34 2.90 -13.60
C LEU A 284 -0.83 2.59 -13.66
N ALA A 285 -0.45 1.47 -14.28
CA ALA A 285 0.94 1.07 -14.45
C ALA A 285 1.76 2.13 -15.20
N GLU A 286 1.24 2.59 -16.34
CA GLU A 286 1.91 3.59 -17.19
C GLU A 286 2.02 4.96 -16.51
N ASN A 287 0.98 5.38 -15.76
CA ASN A 287 1.01 6.65 -15.04
C ASN A 287 1.92 6.63 -13.81
N LEU A 288 2.20 5.45 -13.24
CA LEU A 288 3.03 5.33 -12.04
C LEU A 288 4.46 5.81 -12.29
N VAL A 289 5.01 5.55 -13.49
CA VAL A 289 6.37 5.97 -13.89
C VAL A 289 6.48 7.50 -13.95
N TYR A 290 5.46 8.18 -14.48
CA TYR A 290 5.51 9.62 -14.77
C TYR A 290 4.76 10.48 -13.74
N ARG A 291 4.44 9.92 -12.57
CA ARG A 291 3.78 10.68 -11.51
C ARG A 291 4.70 11.79 -10.98
N LYS A 292 4.10 12.93 -10.64
CA LYS A 292 4.81 14.13 -10.15
C LYS A 292 4.68 14.35 -8.64
N SER A 293 3.92 13.49 -7.97
CA SER A 293 3.58 13.55 -6.55
C SER A 293 3.21 12.18 -6.05
#